data_AF-A0A2W0CIT6-F1
#
_entry.id   AF-A0A2W0CIT6-F1
#
_cell.length_a   1.000
_cell.length_b   1.000
_cell.length_c   1.000
_cell.angle_alpha   90.00
_cell.angle_beta   90.00
_cell.angle_gamma   90.00
#
_symmetry.space_group_name_H-M   'P 1'
#
loop_
_entity.id
_entity.type
_entity.pdbx_description
1 polymer ?
#
loop_
_entity_poly.entity_id
_entity_poly.type
_entity_poly.pdbx_seq_one_letter_code
_entity_poly.pdbx_strand_id
1 'polypeptide(L)'
;MSINIYKDVKSKVRAIRVGVRNLIKWFPIVWRDRDYDQDYLYEMIHFKLSNMESFFKSKNTYSVEAPQIAEEIREAKDKLNSLINSVYSDKVESLPDEFFTIEEHKWSANRDNPIYQEWKEAHRKAAAQELDDMKEAFKIIAEKSQGWWD
;
A
#
# COMPACT_ATOMS: atom_id res chain seq x y z
N MET A 1 -13.98 38.88 -26.30
CA MET A 1 -14.31 37.52 -26.81
C MET A 1 -13.07 36.63 -26.91
N SER A 2 -11.97 37.10 -27.51
CA SER A 2 -10.72 36.31 -27.72
C SER A 2 -9.98 35.87 -26.45
N ILE A 3 -10.01 36.66 -25.37
CA ILE A 3 -9.37 36.32 -24.08
C ILE A 3 -10.00 35.07 -23.44
N ASN A 4 -11.31 34.86 -23.65
CA ASN A 4 -12.04 33.73 -23.06
C ASN A 4 -11.72 32.43 -23.79
N ILE A 5 -11.59 32.48 -25.12
CA ILE A 5 -11.19 31.35 -25.97
C ILE A 5 -9.77 30.89 -25.61
N TYR A 6 -8.84 31.82 -25.41
CA TYR A 6 -7.45 31.48 -25.04
C TYR A 6 -7.36 30.79 -23.68
N LYS A 7 -8.11 31.26 -22.67
CA LYS A 7 -8.16 30.61 -21.34
C LYS A 7 -8.75 29.20 -21.42
N ASP A 8 -9.81 29.00 -22.20
CA ASP A 8 -10.45 27.69 -22.39
C ASP A 8 -9.52 26.68 -23.08
N VAL A 9 -8.87 27.08 -24.18
CA VAL A 9 -7.88 26.25 -24.88
C VAL A 9 -6.71 25.88 -23.95
N LYS A 10 -6.19 26.85 -23.19
CA LYS A 10 -5.10 26.61 -22.22
C LYS A 10 -5.52 25.63 -21.13
N SER A 11 -6.76 25.72 -20.64
CA SER A 11 -7.32 24.80 -19.65
C SER A 11 -7.41 23.37 -20.20
N LYS A 12 -7.93 23.21 -21.42
CA LYS A 12 -8.04 21.90 -22.09
C LYS A 12 -6.68 21.24 -22.31
N VAL A 13 -5.69 22.01 -22.80
CA VAL A 13 -4.31 21.50 -22.96
C VAL A 13 -3.70 21.09 -21.62
N ARG A 14 -3.94 21.86 -20.55
CA ARG A 14 -3.51 21.50 -19.19
C ARG A 14 -4.15 20.19 -18.74
N ALA A 15 -5.46 20.02 -18.95
CA ALA A 15 -6.18 18.82 -18.56
C ALA A 15 -5.65 17.57 -19.27
N ILE A 16 -5.43 17.64 -20.59
CA ILE A 16 -4.84 16.53 -21.37
C ILE A 16 -3.44 16.17 -20.85
N ARG A 17 -2.59 17.18 -20.59
CA ARG A 17 -1.24 16.95 -20.05
C ARG A 17 -1.27 16.27 -18.69
N VAL A 18 -2.21 16.65 -17.81
CA VAL A 18 -2.39 16.01 -16.50
C VAL A 18 -2.88 14.57 -16.67
N GLY A 19 -3.85 14.33 -17.57
CA GLY A 19 -4.36 12.99 -17.88
C GLY A 19 -3.27 12.05 -18.38
N VAL A 20 -2.48 12.47 -19.39
CA VAL A 20 -1.37 11.66 -19.91
C VAL A 20 -0.32 11.39 -18.84
N ARG A 21 0.02 12.39 -18.01
CA ARG A 21 0.94 12.17 -16.88
C ARG A 21 0.40 11.14 -15.89
N ASN A 22 -0.89 11.17 -15.60
CA ASN A 22 -1.51 10.18 -14.73
C ASN A 22 -1.47 8.77 -15.35
N LEU A 23 -1.73 8.63 -16.65
CA LEU A 23 -1.61 7.34 -17.33
C LEU A 23 -0.19 6.77 -17.24
N ILE A 24 0.84 7.59 -17.49
CA ILE A 24 2.24 7.17 -17.37
C ILE A 24 2.57 6.74 -15.94
N LYS A 25 2.08 7.48 -14.94
CA LYS A 25 2.27 7.17 -13.53
C LYS A 25 1.62 5.83 -13.13
N TRP A 26 0.39 5.58 -13.58
CA TRP A 26 -0.37 4.38 -13.24
C TRP A 26 0.04 3.15 -14.05
N PHE A 27 0.62 3.34 -15.23
CA PHE A 27 1.03 2.26 -16.13
C PHE A 27 1.77 1.11 -15.44
N PRO A 28 2.87 1.32 -14.67
CA PRO A 28 3.59 0.21 -14.04
C PRO A 28 2.78 -0.54 -12.97
N ILE A 29 1.84 0.14 -12.30
CA ILE A 29 0.99 -0.49 -11.27
C ILE A 29 -0.05 -1.38 -11.96
N VAL A 30 -0.77 -0.83 -12.94
CA VAL A 30 -1.78 -1.57 -13.71
C VAL A 30 -1.18 -2.72 -14.51
N TRP A 31 0.04 -2.56 -15.02
CA TRP A 31 0.72 -3.63 -15.77
C TRP A 31 1.06 -4.86 -14.92
N ARG A 32 1.33 -4.65 -13.63
CA ARG A 32 1.68 -5.75 -12.70
C ARG A 32 0.45 -6.42 -12.10
N ASP A 33 -0.71 -5.78 -12.16
CA ASP A 33 -1.96 -6.24 -11.54
C ASP A 33 -2.33 -7.68 -11.90
N ARG A 34 -2.93 -8.39 -10.94
CA ARG A 34 -3.40 -9.77 -11.06
C ARG A 34 -4.77 -9.87 -10.38
N ASP A 35 -5.80 -10.19 -11.15
CA ASP A 35 -7.20 -10.18 -10.70
C ASP A 35 -7.50 -11.06 -9.46
N TYR A 36 -6.66 -12.05 -9.17
CA TYR A 36 -6.88 -13.03 -8.10
C TYR A 36 -6.15 -12.71 -6.79
N ASP A 37 -5.25 -11.74 -6.79
CA ASP A 37 -4.32 -11.49 -5.69
C ASP A 37 -4.59 -10.12 -5.05
N GLN A 38 -4.96 -10.16 -3.77
CA GLN A 38 -5.32 -8.99 -2.98
C GLN A 38 -4.13 -8.05 -2.76
N ASP A 39 -2.89 -8.52 -2.87
CA ASP A 39 -1.72 -7.68 -2.66
C ASP A 39 -1.65 -6.55 -3.72
N TYR A 40 -2.09 -6.82 -4.95
CA TYR A 40 -2.17 -5.79 -5.99
C TYR A 40 -3.27 -4.76 -5.72
N LEU A 41 -4.39 -5.15 -5.09
CA LEU A 41 -5.39 -4.20 -4.62
C LEU A 41 -4.78 -3.23 -3.59
N TYR A 42 -3.99 -3.75 -2.64
CA TYR A 42 -3.31 -2.94 -1.64
C TYR A 42 -2.24 -2.04 -2.28
N GLU A 43 -1.46 -2.54 -3.25
CA GLU A 43 -0.53 -1.72 -4.03
C GLU A 43 -1.23 -0.55 -4.74
N MET A 44 -2.40 -0.79 -5.35
CA MET A 44 -3.18 0.27 -6.02
C MET A 44 -3.63 1.35 -5.04
N ILE A 45 -4.16 0.94 -3.88
CA ILE A 45 -4.61 1.88 -2.83
C ILE A 45 -3.40 2.66 -2.30
N HIS A 46 -2.31 1.97 -1.95
CA HIS A 46 -1.07 2.58 -1.50
C HIS A 46 -0.52 3.61 -2.51
N PHE A 47 -0.53 3.27 -3.80
CA PHE A 47 -0.10 4.18 -4.87
C PHE A 47 -1.01 5.42 -4.98
N LYS A 48 -2.33 5.25 -4.86
CA LYS A 48 -3.27 6.37 -4.84
C LYS A 48 -3.02 7.29 -3.64
N LEU A 49 -2.88 6.72 -2.44
CA LEU A 49 -2.60 7.48 -1.22
C LEU A 49 -1.25 8.22 -1.31
N SER A 50 -0.21 7.58 -1.85
CA SER A 50 1.11 8.22 -2.09
C SER A 50 1.01 9.47 -2.97
N ASN A 51 0.18 9.41 -4.03
CA ASN A 51 -0.06 10.56 -4.90
C ASN A 51 -0.86 11.66 -4.20
N MET A 52 -1.82 11.30 -3.34
CA MET A 52 -2.61 12.27 -2.56
C MET A 52 -1.76 12.94 -1.49
N GLU A 53 -1.00 12.18 -0.70
CA GLU A 53 -0.03 12.71 0.28
C GLU A 53 0.93 13.69 -0.39
N SER A 54 1.51 13.31 -1.53
CA SER A 54 2.42 14.18 -2.30
C SER A 54 1.74 15.46 -2.76
N PHE A 55 0.46 15.40 -3.11
CA PHE A 55 -0.32 16.58 -3.49
C PHE A 55 -0.53 17.53 -2.30
N PHE A 56 -0.97 17.01 -1.15
CA PHE A 56 -1.19 17.80 0.06
C PHE A 56 0.11 18.32 0.69
N LYS A 57 1.25 17.66 0.49
CA LYS A 57 2.58 18.18 0.84
C LYS A 57 3.11 19.24 -0.14
N SER A 58 2.51 19.36 -1.32
CA SER A 58 2.99 20.28 -2.36
C SER A 58 2.42 21.68 -2.20
N LYS A 59 3.05 22.66 -2.85
CA LYS A 59 2.55 24.04 -2.95
C LYS A 59 1.28 24.18 -3.81
N ASN A 60 0.72 23.08 -4.32
CA ASN A 60 -0.45 23.11 -5.20
C ASN A 60 -1.78 23.01 -4.44
N THR A 61 -1.74 22.74 -3.14
CA THR A 61 -2.92 22.78 -2.28
C THR A 61 -3.18 24.19 -1.76
N TYR A 62 -4.45 24.53 -1.62
CA TYR A 62 -4.91 25.76 -0.98
C TYR A 62 -5.59 25.48 0.37
N SER A 63 -5.67 24.20 0.78
CA SER A 63 -6.26 23.81 2.06
C SER A 63 -5.31 24.16 3.21
N VAL A 64 -5.85 24.81 4.24
CA VAL A 64 -5.14 25.10 5.49
C VAL A 64 -4.84 23.83 6.28
N GLU A 65 -5.66 22.79 6.09
CA GLU A 65 -5.54 21.49 6.76
C GLU A 65 -4.65 20.51 5.99
N ALA A 66 -4.08 20.93 4.85
CA ALA A 66 -3.25 20.06 4.02
C ALA A 66 -2.13 19.33 4.77
N PRO A 67 -1.42 19.92 5.77
CA PRO A 67 -0.46 19.18 6.58
C PRO A 67 -1.08 18.02 7.37
N GLN A 68 -2.25 18.24 7.97
CA GLN A 68 -2.97 17.21 8.73
C GLN A 68 -3.48 16.11 7.78
N ILE A 69 -4.12 16.49 6.67
CA ILE A 69 -4.60 15.53 5.66
C ILE A 69 -3.45 14.67 5.14
N ALA A 70 -2.29 15.29 4.85
CA ALA A 70 -1.11 14.55 4.41
C ALA A 70 -0.64 13.54 5.44
N GLU A 71 -0.72 13.87 6.74
CA GLU A 71 -0.33 12.98 7.83
C GLU A 71 -1.29 11.81 7.99
N GLU A 72 -2.60 12.05 7.90
CA GLU A 72 -3.62 11.00 7.94
C GLU A 72 -3.46 10.02 6.77
N ILE A 73 -3.22 10.54 5.56
CA ILE A 73 -2.96 9.72 4.39
C ILE A 73 -1.66 8.93 4.56
N ARG A 74 -0.61 9.56 5.12
CA ARG A 74 0.67 8.90 5.38
C ARG A 74 0.49 7.73 6.36
N GLU A 75 -0.27 7.92 7.44
CA GLU A 75 -0.55 6.87 8.42
C GLU A 75 -1.22 5.64 7.77
N ALA A 76 -2.28 5.86 6.98
CA ALA A 76 -2.94 4.77 6.26
C ALA A 76 -2.02 4.09 5.24
N LYS A 77 -1.24 4.88 4.52
CA LYS A 77 -0.28 4.39 3.52
C LYS A 77 0.83 3.56 4.16
N ASP A 78 1.43 4.00 5.25
CA ASP A 78 2.54 3.31 5.90
C ASP A 78 2.11 1.95 6.47
N LYS A 79 0.86 1.85 6.97
CA LYS A 79 0.23 0.57 7.38
C LYS A 79 -0.04 -0.38 6.20
N LEU A 80 -0.41 0.14 5.02
CA LEU A 80 -0.48 -0.71 3.82
C LEU A 80 0.91 -1.13 3.35
N ASN A 81 1.92 -0.28 3.53
CA ASN A 81 3.29 -0.60 3.11
C ASN A 81 3.92 -1.72 3.95
N SER A 82 3.58 -1.86 5.24
CA SER A 82 4.06 -2.99 6.06
C SER A 82 3.55 -4.33 5.53
N LEU A 83 2.30 -4.38 5.03
CA LEU A 83 1.69 -5.53 4.39
C LEU A 83 2.35 -5.88 3.05
N ILE A 84 2.43 -4.90 2.15
CA ILE A 84 2.93 -5.09 0.78
C ILE A 84 4.37 -5.62 0.78
N ASN A 85 5.17 -5.22 1.78
CA ASN A 85 6.55 -5.68 1.91
C ASN A 85 6.72 -6.77 2.97
N SER A 86 5.63 -7.43 3.39
CA SER A 86 5.65 -8.58 4.32
C SER A 86 6.54 -8.36 5.56
N VAL A 87 6.56 -7.13 6.09
CA VAL A 87 7.59 -6.67 7.05
C VAL A 87 7.64 -7.53 8.32
N TYR A 88 6.52 -8.12 8.71
CA TYR A 88 6.45 -8.98 9.89
C TYR A 88 6.80 -10.42 9.54
N SER A 89 6.28 -10.93 8.43
CA SER A 89 6.59 -12.28 7.93
C SER A 89 8.09 -12.45 7.62
N ASP A 90 8.73 -11.45 7.00
CA ASP A 90 10.17 -11.46 6.70
C ASP A 90 11.06 -11.56 7.96
N LYS A 91 10.59 -11.00 9.09
CA LYS A 91 11.33 -11.07 10.37
C LYS A 91 11.34 -12.47 10.98
N VAL A 92 10.41 -13.32 10.57
CA VAL A 92 10.22 -14.68 11.10
C VAL A 92 10.43 -15.76 10.04
N GLU A 93 10.75 -15.39 8.81
CA GLU A 93 10.84 -16.29 7.64
C GLU A 93 11.88 -17.41 7.83
N SER A 94 12.94 -17.18 8.61
CA SER A 94 14.00 -18.15 8.79
C SER A 94 13.43 -19.49 9.28
N LEU A 95 13.71 -20.54 8.52
CA LEU A 95 13.37 -21.91 8.86
C LEU A 95 14.51 -22.49 9.72
N PRO A 96 14.28 -22.82 10.99
CA PRO A 96 15.26 -23.48 11.84
C PRO A 96 15.53 -24.90 11.34
N ASP A 97 16.81 -25.27 11.15
CA ASP A 97 17.23 -26.60 10.69
C ASP A 97 16.79 -27.73 11.65
N GLU A 98 16.48 -27.39 12.91
CA GLU A 98 16.26 -28.32 14.02
C GLU A 98 14.97 -29.15 13.90
N PHE A 99 14.02 -28.73 13.07
CA PHE A 99 12.79 -29.49 12.83
C PHE A 99 12.59 -29.89 11.37
N PHE A 100 13.57 -29.65 10.50
CA PHE A 100 13.56 -30.12 9.12
C PHE A 100 14.50 -31.30 8.94
N THR A 101 14.05 -32.31 8.20
CA THR A 101 14.91 -33.39 7.73
C THR A 101 14.75 -33.57 6.23
N ILE A 102 15.85 -33.94 5.59
CA ILE A 102 15.87 -34.34 4.18
C ILE A 102 16.25 -35.81 4.14
N GLU A 103 15.30 -36.67 3.79
CA GLU A 103 15.52 -38.09 3.59
C GLU A 103 15.06 -38.46 2.18
N GLU A 104 15.91 -39.17 1.42
CA GLU A 104 15.57 -39.62 0.06
C GLU A 104 15.06 -38.50 -0.88
N HIS A 105 15.59 -37.28 -0.76
CA HIS A 105 15.13 -36.08 -1.48
C HIS A 105 13.70 -35.63 -1.15
N LYS A 106 13.14 -36.09 -0.02
CA LYS A 106 11.88 -35.62 0.53
C LYS A 106 12.15 -34.75 1.74
N TRP A 107 11.49 -33.60 1.74
CA TRP A 107 11.46 -32.70 2.88
C TRP A 107 10.39 -33.16 3.87
N SER A 108 10.78 -33.34 5.12
CA SER A 108 9.86 -33.63 6.21
C SER A 108 10.10 -32.67 7.37
N ALA A 109 9.02 -32.22 8.01
CA ALA A 109 9.09 -31.34 9.17
C ALA A 109 8.54 -32.08 10.39
N ASN A 110 9.31 -32.13 11.48
CA ASN A 110 8.85 -32.67 12.75
C ASN A 110 7.93 -31.64 13.43
N ARG A 111 6.62 -31.84 13.24
CA ARG A 111 5.59 -30.93 13.78
C ARG A 111 5.45 -31.00 15.30
N ASP A 112 5.96 -32.03 15.95
CA ASP A 112 5.92 -32.17 17.40
C ASP A 112 7.14 -31.51 18.08
N ASN A 113 8.12 -31.02 17.29
CA ASN A 113 9.27 -30.30 17.81
C ASN A 113 8.82 -28.97 18.49
N PRO A 114 9.24 -28.68 19.73
CA PRO A 114 8.95 -27.39 20.38
C PRO A 114 9.36 -26.16 19.56
N ILE A 115 10.50 -26.21 18.87
CA ILE A 115 11.01 -25.13 18.01
C ILE A 115 10.06 -24.90 16.82
N TYR A 116 9.48 -25.97 16.25
CA TYR A 116 8.46 -25.85 15.21
C TYR A 116 7.22 -25.12 15.73
N GLN A 117 6.78 -25.43 16.95
CA GLN A 117 5.61 -24.77 17.54
C GLN A 117 5.87 -23.29 17.83
N GLU A 118 7.07 -22.96 18.32
CA GLU A 118 7.49 -21.57 18.53
C GLU A 118 7.57 -20.79 17.21
N TRP A 119 8.21 -21.36 16.20
CA TRP A 119 8.29 -20.80 14.85
C TRP A 119 6.90 -20.55 14.26
N LYS A 120 6.01 -21.56 14.34
CA LYS A 120 4.64 -21.47 13.85
C LYS A 120 3.85 -20.37 14.56
N GLU A 121 4.02 -20.24 15.88
CA GLU A 121 3.35 -19.20 16.66
C GLU A 121 3.91 -17.81 16.34
N ALA A 122 5.21 -17.68 16.08
CA ALA A 122 5.81 -16.43 15.61
C ALA A 122 5.24 -15.99 14.25
N HIS A 123 5.13 -16.92 13.29
CA HIS A 123 4.46 -16.69 12.00
C HIS A 123 3.00 -16.28 12.17
N ARG A 124 2.27 -16.96 13.06
CA ARG A 124 0.88 -16.61 13.36
C ARG A 124 0.74 -15.19 13.91
N LYS A 125 1.65 -14.78 14.79
CA LYS A 125 1.67 -13.42 15.36
C LYS A 125 2.02 -12.38 14.30
N ALA A 126 2.99 -12.67 13.43
CA ALA A 126 3.34 -11.81 12.30
C ALA A 126 2.14 -11.58 11.38
N ALA A 127 1.48 -12.65 10.93
CA ALA A 127 0.28 -12.57 10.11
C ALA A 127 -0.90 -11.85 10.81
N ALA A 128 -1.03 -12.01 12.14
CA ALA A 128 -2.04 -11.29 12.91
C ALA A 128 -1.77 -9.78 12.96
N GLN A 129 -0.50 -9.38 13.10
CA GLN A 129 -0.11 -7.97 13.08
C GLN A 129 -0.32 -7.34 11.70
N GLU A 130 0.02 -8.06 10.64
CA GLU A 130 -0.27 -7.67 9.26
C GLU A 130 -1.77 -7.41 9.07
N LEU A 131 -2.62 -8.36 9.48
CA LEU A 131 -4.06 -8.21 9.42
C LEU A 131 -4.59 -7.00 10.23
N ASP A 132 -3.96 -6.68 11.36
CA ASP A 132 -4.33 -5.55 12.18
C ASP A 132 -3.98 -4.22 11.50
N ASP A 133 -2.75 -4.09 10.99
CA ASP A 133 -2.31 -2.94 10.20
C ASP A 133 -3.23 -2.70 9.00
N MET A 134 -3.65 -3.78 8.32
CA MET A 134 -4.63 -3.73 7.23
C MET A 134 -5.95 -3.10 7.69
N LYS A 135 -6.54 -3.62 8.77
CA LYS A 135 -7.81 -3.13 9.29
C LYS A 135 -7.71 -1.66 9.70
N GLU A 136 -6.63 -1.28 10.35
CA GLU A 136 -6.39 0.10 10.76
C GLU A 136 -6.23 1.03 9.56
N ALA A 137 -5.50 0.62 8.52
CA ALA A 137 -5.37 1.40 7.29
C ALA A 137 -6.74 1.67 6.64
N PHE A 138 -7.54 0.62 6.46
CA PHE A 138 -8.87 0.75 5.87
C PHE A 138 -9.85 1.53 6.78
N LYS A 139 -9.70 1.45 8.10
CA LYS A 139 -10.45 2.27 9.04
C LYS A 139 -10.15 3.75 8.86
N ILE A 140 -8.87 4.14 8.79
CA ILE A 140 -8.46 5.52 8.56
C ILE A 140 -9.05 6.03 7.23
N ILE A 141 -8.95 5.23 6.17
CA ILE A 141 -9.53 5.58 4.86
C ILE A 141 -11.05 5.76 4.98
N ALA A 142 -11.75 4.84 5.63
CA ALA A 142 -13.20 4.89 5.76
C ALA A 142 -13.68 6.11 6.56
N GLU A 143 -13.00 6.44 7.66
CA GLU A 143 -13.40 7.51 8.57
C GLU A 143 -13.01 8.91 8.05
N LYS A 144 -11.86 9.03 7.37
CA LYS A 144 -11.28 10.34 7.05
C LYS A 144 -11.36 10.74 5.57
N SER A 145 -11.51 9.78 4.65
CA SER A 145 -11.37 10.07 3.21
C SER A 145 -12.37 11.05 2.62
N GLN A 146 -13.56 11.21 3.22
CA GLN A 146 -14.51 12.26 2.81
C GLN A 146 -13.94 13.66 3.07
N GLY A 147 -13.41 13.89 4.28
CA GLY A 147 -12.86 15.18 4.70
C GLY A 147 -11.56 15.57 4.00
N TRP A 148 -10.88 14.65 3.31
CA TRP A 148 -9.68 14.99 2.55
C TRP A 148 -9.95 15.91 1.35
N TRP A 149 -11.21 16.05 0.93
CA TRP A 149 -11.59 16.88 -0.23
C TRP A 149 -12.38 18.14 0.15
N ASP A 150 -12.75 18.26 1.42
CA ASP A 150 -13.51 19.39 1.97
C ASP A 150 -12.58 20.59 2.29
#